data_AF-A0A2E4FLD9-F1
#
_entry.id   AF-A0A2E4FLD9-F1
#
_cell.length_a   1.000
_cell.length_b   1.000
_cell.length_c   1.000
_cell.angle_alpha   90.00
_cell.angle_beta   90.00
_cell.angle_gamma   90.00
#
_symmetry.space_group_name_H-M   'P 1'
#
loop_
_entity.id
_entity.type
_entity.pdbx_description
1 polymer ?
#
loop_
_entity_poly.entity_id
_entity_poly.type
_entity_poly.pdbx_seq_one_letter_code
_entity_poly.pdbx_strand_id
1 'polypeptide(L)'
;MAYTYHPKVLEELGRFGLRPVPKTPPTLVKEFVNDLYRHELRNLRAQLRSSEIPQAGYSDRVVALRKKYFLLSIRLELWTKPDSATQS
;
A
#
# COMPACT_ATOMS: atom_id res chain seq x y z
N MET A 1 -5.60 14.64 -17.38
CA MET A 1 -5.43 15.11 -15.98
C MET A 1 -4.06 14.69 -15.50
N ALA A 2 -3.36 15.57 -14.77
CA ALA A 2 -2.09 15.25 -14.12
C ALA A 2 -2.34 15.16 -12.60
N TYR A 3 -1.77 14.14 -11.96
CA TYR A 3 -1.86 13.89 -10.52
C TYR A 3 -0.59 14.39 -9.83
N THR A 4 -0.77 15.21 -8.79
CA THR A 4 0.33 15.63 -7.92
C THR A 4 0.31 14.77 -6.66
N TYR A 5 1.13 13.71 -6.61
CA TYR A 5 1.20 12.85 -5.44
C TYR A 5 1.80 13.58 -4.23
N HIS A 6 1.29 13.26 -3.04
CA HIS A 6 1.85 13.76 -1.80
C HIS A 6 3.26 13.16 -1.59
N PRO A 7 4.29 13.96 -1.21
CA PRO A 7 5.66 13.46 -1.07
C PRO A 7 5.81 12.25 -0.14
N LYS A 8 5.13 12.27 1.01
CA LYS A 8 5.10 11.12 1.94
C LYS A 8 4.50 9.86 1.31
N VAL A 9 3.51 10.00 0.44
CA VAL A 9 2.90 8.86 -0.26
C VAL A 9 3.89 8.31 -1.28
N LEU A 10 4.61 9.17 -2.02
CA LEU A 10 5.67 8.73 -2.93
C LEU A 10 6.79 7.99 -2.21
N GLU A 11 7.20 8.44 -1.03
CA GLU A 11 8.22 7.77 -0.22
C GLU A 11 7.78 6.34 0.15
N GLU A 12 6.57 6.19 0.68
CA GLU A 12 6.03 4.87 1.04
C GLU A 12 5.84 3.96 -0.17
N LEU A 13 5.33 4.51 -1.28
CA LEU A 13 5.21 3.77 -2.54
C LEU A 13 6.58 3.30 -3.05
N GLY A 14 7.62 4.11 -2.87
CA GLY A 14 9.00 3.74 -3.18
C GLY A 14 9.48 2.53 -2.39
N ARG A 15 9.04 2.35 -1.13
CA ARG A 15 9.35 1.16 -0.32
C ARG A 15 8.68 -0.11 -0.85
N PHE A 16 7.61 0.02 -1.62
CA PHE A 16 6.99 -1.08 -2.37
C PHE A 16 7.56 -1.23 -3.80
N GLY A 17 8.59 -0.45 -4.16
CA GLY A 17 9.18 -0.45 -5.49
C GLY A 17 8.42 0.35 -6.55
N LEU A 18 7.43 1.15 -6.13
CA LEU A 18 6.57 1.92 -7.03
C LEU A 18 7.09 3.35 -7.21
N ARG A 19 7.04 3.85 -8.44
CA ARG A 19 7.32 5.24 -8.79
C ARG A 19 6.25 5.76 -9.75
N PRO A 20 5.04 6.12 -9.25
CA PRO A 20 4.02 6.67 -10.12
C PRO A 20 4.45 8.03 -10.66
N VAL A 21 4.07 8.29 -11.91
CA VAL A 21 4.29 9.59 -12.56
C VAL A 21 3.00 10.40 -12.51
N PRO A 22 3.02 11.71 -12.84
CA PRO A 22 1.81 12.52 -12.84
C PRO A 22 0.68 12.02 -13.76
N LYS A 23 0.95 11.09 -14.69
CA LYS A 23 -0.09 10.46 -15.51
C LYS A 23 -0.63 9.15 -14.93
N THR A 24 -0.02 8.63 -13.88
CA THR A 24 -0.45 7.40 -13.22
C THR A 24 -1.64 7.71 -12.31
N PRO A 25 -2.81 7.07 -12.51
CA PRO A 25 -3.94 7.26 -11.62
C PRO A 25 -3.67 6.69 -10.22
N PRO A 26 -4.02 7.39 -9.13
CA PRO A 26 -3.82 6.88 -7.77
C PRO A 26 -4.64 5.61 -7.49
N THR A 27 -5.79 5.44 -8.15
CA THR A 27 -6.60 4.20 -8.09
C THR A 27 -5.79 2.97 -8.51
N LEU A 28 -5.15 3.04 -9.68
CA LEU A 28 -4.31 1.96 -10.22
C LEU A 28 -3.15 1.61 -9.26
N VAL A 29 -2.52 2.63 -8.68
CA VAL A 29 -1.43 2.42 -7.72
C VAL A 29 -1.95 1.73 -6.46
N LYS A 30 -3.11 2.15 -5.93
CA LYS A 30 -3.71 1.56 -4.73
C LYS A 30 -4.13 0.11 -4.98
N GLU A 31 -4.67 -0.20 -6.15
CA GLU A 31 -4.98 -1.57 -6.57
C GLU A 31 -3.74 -2.45 -6.56
N PHE A 32 -2.64 -1.99 -7.17
CA PHE A 32 -1.38 -2.72 -7.17
C PHE A 32 -0.86 -2.99 -5.75
N VAL A 33 -0.86 -1.98 -4.87
CA VAL A 33 -0.42 -2.14 -3.47
C VAL A 33 -1.32 -3.14 -2.72
N ASN A 34 -2.62 -3.13 -3.00
CA ASN A 34 -3.58 -4.05 -2.40
C ASN A 34 -3.35 -5.50 -2.88
N ASP A 35 -3.02 -5.71 -4.15
CA ASP A 35 -2.70 -7.04 -4.68
C ASP A 35 -1.39 -7.57 -4.12
N LEU A 36 -0.37 -6.71 -3.96
CA LEU A 36 0.87 -7.06 -3.28
C LEU A 36 0.62 -7.47 -1.81
N TYR A 37 -0.19 -6.70 -1.08
CA TYR A 37 -0.59 -7.05 0.29
C TYR A 37 -1.31 -8.40 0.37
N ARG A 38 -2.25 -8.66 -0.54
CA ARG A 38 -2.97 -9.94 -0.61
C ARG A 38 -2.03 -11.10 -0.95
N HIS A 39 -1.04 -10.88 -1.81
CA HIS A 39 -0.02 -11.87 -2.12
C HIS A 39 0.83 -12.20 -0.89
N GLU A 40 1.33 -11.19 -0.16
CA GLU A 40 2.11 -11.41 1.06
C GLU A 40 1.29 -12.12 2.16
N LEU A 41 0.01 -11.79 2.31
CA LEU A 41 -0.89 -12.53 3.22
C LEU A 41 -1.05 -14.00 2.83
N ARG A 42 -1.22 -14.29 1.54
CA ARG A 42 -1.32 -15.68 1.06
C ARG A 42 -0.04 -16.45 1.32
N ASN A 43 1.12 -15.82 1.12
CA ASN A 43 2.42 -16.43 1.39
C ASN A 43 2.59 -16.71 2.88
N LEU A 44 2.26 -15.75 3.76
CA LEU A 44 2.33 -15.95 5.21
C LEU A 44 1.43 -17.10 5.67
N ARG A 45 0.22 -17.20 5.10
CA ARG A 45 -0.69 -18.32 5.38
C ARG A 45 -0.15 -19.65 4.83
N ALA A 46 0.51 -19.63 3.68
CA ALA A 46 1.13 -20.84 3.11
C ALA A 46 2.26 -21.34 3.99
N GLN A 47 3.15 -20.46 4.47
CA GLN A 47 4.23 -20.78 5.40
C GLN A 47 3.72 -21.37 6.72
N LEU A 48 2.61 -20.85 7.24
CA LEU A 48 1.96 -21.44 8.41
C LEU A 48 1.49 -22.87 8.14
N ARG A 49 0.87 -23.10 6.97
CA ARG A 49 0.36 -24.43 6.59
C ARG A 49 1.47 -25.44 6.29
N SER A 50 2.60 -24.98 5.76
CA SER A 50 3.79 -25.82 5.56
C SER A 50 4.62 -26.00 6.84
N SER A 51 4.21 -25.40 7.96
CA SER A 51 4.93 -25.39 9.23
C SER A 51 6.33 -24.77 9.17
N GLU A 52 6.62 -23.97 8.14
CA GLU A 52 7.85 -23.15 8.03
C GLU A 52 7.91 -22.08 9.13
N ILE A 53 6.74 -21.62 9.60
CA ILE A 53 6.63 -20.73 10.74
C ILE A 53 5.75 -21.36 11.83
N PRO A 54 6.04 -21.09 13.12
CA PRO A 54 5.18 -21.55 14.19
C PRO A 54 3.83 -20.83 14.17
N GLN A 55 2.77 -21.52 14.61
CA GLN A 55 1.45 -20.92 14.83
C GLN A 55 1.50 -19.82 15.91
N ALA A 56 2.36 -20.00 16.92
CA ALA A 56 2.61 -18.99 17.93
C ALA A 56 3.18 -17.70 17.28
N GLY A 57 2.54 -16.58 17.56
CA GLY A 57 2.89 -15.28 16.97
C GLY A 57 2.48 -15.11 15.50
N TYR A 58 1.63 -15.97 14.94
CA TYR A 58 1.06 -15.75 13.60
C TYR A 58 0.27 -14.43 13.54
N SER A 59 -0.54 -14.15 14.56
CA SER A 59 -1.29 -12.89 14.68
C SER A 59 -0.36 -11.68 14.66
N ASP A 60 0.76 -11.73 15.39
CA ASP A 60 1.73 -10.63 15.44
C ASP A 60 2.39 -10.40 14.07
N ARG A 61 2.68 -11.48 13.33
CA ARG A 61 3.20 -11.40 11.95
C ARG A 61 2.19 -10.74 11.00
N VAL A 62 0.90 -11.08 11.13
CA VAL A 62 -0.18 -10.42 10.37
C VAL A 62 -0.28 -8.94 10.74
N VAL A 63 -0.16 -8.59 12.02
CA VAL A 63 -0.17 -7.19 12.48
C VAL A 63 1.03 -6.42 11.94
N ALA A 64 2.22 -6.99 11.99
CA ALA A 64 3.43 -6.40 11.41
C ALA A 64 3.27 -6.17 9.90
N LEU A 65 2.68 -7.14 9.19
CA LEU A 65 2.38 -7.00 7.77
C LEU A 65 1.38 -5.86 7.52
N ARG A 66 0.30 -5.76 8.29
CA ARG A 66 -0.66 -4.64 8.17
C ARG A 66 -0.01 -3.29 8.41
N LYS A 67 0.92 -3.20 9.37
CA LYS A 67 1.69 -1.97 9.63
C LYS A 67 2.58 -1.59 8.45
N LYS A 68 3.22 -2.57 7.80
CA LYS A 68 4.00 -2.35 6.55
C LYS A 68 3.12 -1.74 5.45
N TYR A 69 1.87 -2.18 5.33
CA TYR A 69 0.91 -1.69 4.32
C TYR A 69 -0.03 -0.60 4.85
N PHE A 70 0.40 0.22 5.83
CA PHE A 70 -0.48 1.24 6.42
C PHE A 70 -1.03 2.23 5.37
N LEU A 71 -0.34 2.44 4.26
CA LEU A 71 -0.80 3.31 3.18
C LEU A 71 -2.20 2.91 2.66
N LEU A 72 -2.56 1.62 2.73
CA LEU A 72 -3.90 1.14 2.34
C LEU A 72 -5.01 1.63 3.27
N SER A 73 -4.70 1.99 4.52
CA SER A 73 -5.66 2.58 5.46
C SER A 73 -5.90 4.08 5.18
N ILE A 74 -5.04 4.71 4.38
CA ILE A 74 -5.19 6.11 4.00
C ILE A 74 -6.22 6.21 2.86
N ARG A 75 -7.16 7.14 3.03
CA ARG A 75 -8.15 7.52 2.01
C ARG A 75 -7.45 7.96 0.73
N LEU A 76 -7.95 7.51 -0.42
CA LEU A 76 -7.25 7.67 -1.70
C LEU A 76 -7.12 9.15 -2.11
N GLU A 77 -8.09 9.97 -1.72
CA GLU A 77 -8.13 11.40 -1.98
C GLU A 77 -6.98 12.15 -1.30
N LEU A 78 -6.40 11.57 -0.24
CA LEU A 78 -5.24 12.11 0.47
C LEU A 78 -3.90 11.70 -0.16
N TRP A 79 -3.93 10.81 -1.17
CA TRP A 79 -2.70 10.37 -1.85
C TRP A 79 -2.15 11.42 -2.81
N THR A 80 -3.05 12.26 -3.32
CA THR A 80 -2.75 13.36 -4.24
C THR A 80 -3.16 14.68 -3.61
N LYS A 81 -2.47 15.76 -3.95
CA LYS A 81 -2.93 17.10 -3.61
C LYS A 81 -4.19 17.42 -4.42
N PRO A 82 -5.20 18.08 -3.83
CA PRO A 82 -6.29 18.62 -4.60
C PRO A 82 -5.73 19.59 -5.64
N ASP A 83 -6.31 19.59 -6.84
CA ASP A 83 -6.00 20.60 -7.83
C ASP A 83 -6.41 21.96 -7.24
N SER A 84 -5.48 22.91 -7.15
CA SER A 84 -5.68 24.18 -6.44
C SER A 84 -6.69 25.12 -7.13
N ALA A 85 -7.46 24.64 -8.11
CA ALA A 85 -8.31 25.43 -8.99
C ALA A 85 -9.69 25.81 -8.40
N THR A 86 -10.01 25.43 -7.17
CA THR A 86 -11.31 25.78 -6.55
C THR A 86 -11.13 26.39 -5.16
N GLN A 87 -10.58 27.61 -5.11
CA GLN A 87 -10.89 28.58 -4.07
C GLN A 87 -10.99 29.97 -4.74
N SER A 88 -12.21 30.38 -5.05
CA SER A 88 -12.62 31.75 -5.33
C SER A 88 -13.96 31.99 -4.67
#